data_AF-A0A645I7Y8-F1
#
_entry.id   AF-A0A645I7Y8-F1
#
_cell.length_a   1.000
_cell.length_b   1.000
_cell.length_c   1.000
_cell.angle_alpha   90.00
_cell.angle_beta   90.00
_cell.angle_gamma   90.00
#
_symmetry.space_group_name_H-M   'P 1'
#
loop_
_entity.id
_entity.type
_entity.pdbx_description
1 polymer ?
#
loop_
_entity_poly.entity_id
_entity_poly.type
_entity_poly.pdbx_seq_one_letter_code
_entity_poly.pdbx_strand_id
1 'polypeptide(L)'
;MYNTPNCWAIYVCGKVFKYLKKIGGLSAMQAINEDKAKVLYDFLDSSKMFRGTVEKRYRSLMNIPFVTGDEALDAKVVAATKAAGYDNLKGHKSVGGLRASTYNAMPKEGVVALVDFLKKFEAENK
;
A
#
# COMPACT_ATOMS: atom_id res chain seq x y z
N MET A 1 24.19 18.03 24.42
CA MET A 1 25.11 16.96 24.84
C MET A 1 25.15 15.94 23.72
N TYR A 2 26.33 15.62 23.18
CA TYR A 2 26.49 14.58 22.16
C TYR A 2 26.66 13.23 22.86
N ASN A 3 25.93 12.21 22.44
CA ASN A 3 25.99 10.84 22.94
C ASN A 3 26.34 9.85 21.82
N THR A 4 26.65 8.59 22.18
CA THR A 4 26.93 7.54 21.19
C THR A 4 25.72 7.35 20.26
N PRO A 5 25.86 7.59 18.95
CA PRO A 5 24.75 7.46 18.02
C PRO A 5 24.55 6.01 17.58
N ASN A 6 23.38 5.68 17.03
CA ASN A 6 23.13 4.40 16.38
C ASN A 6 23.84 4.36 15.01
N CYS A 7 25.14 4.05 15.02
CA CYS A 7 25.99 4.06 13.83
C CYS A 7 25.44 3.19 12.68
N TRP A 8 24.84 2.04 13.00
CA TRP A 8 24.30 1.13 12.00
C TRP A 8 23.06 1.71 11.30
N ALA A 9 22.11 2.25 12.07
CA ALA A 9 20.91 2.88 11.49
C ALA A 9 21.30 4.07 10.60
N ILE A 10 22.27 4.88 11.03
CA ILE A 10 22.80 6.00 10.23
C ILE A 10 23.39 5.51 8.91
N TYR A 11 24.17 4.43 8.94
CA TYR A 11 24.74 3.82 7.74
C TYR A 11 23.65 3.33 6.76
N VAL A 12 22.62 2.64 7.26
CA VAL A 12 21.48 2.16 6.44
C VAL A 12 20.71 3.33 5.82
N CYS A 13 20.42 4.38 6.60
CA CYS A 13 19.83 5.62 6.08
C CYS A 13 20.68 6.19 4.93
N GLY A 14 22.01 6.24 5.11
CA GLY A 14 22.94 6.67 4.07
C GLY A 14 22.83 5.86 2.77
N LYS A 15 22.58 4.54 2.86
CA LYS A 15 22.35 3.70 1.67
C LYS A 15 21.03 4.03 0.98
N VAL A 16 19.95 4.20 1.74
CA VAL A 16 18.63 4.58 1.19
C VAL A 16 18.69 5.96 0.53
N PHE A 17 19.38 6.93 1.14
CA PHE A 17 19.53 8.27 0.57
C PHE A 17 20.34 8.24 -0.73
N LYS A 18 21.41 7.43 -0.80
CA LYS A 18 22.18 7.23 -2.04
C LYS A 18 21.31 6.62 -3.15
N TYR A 19 20.47 5.64 -2.81
CA TYR A 19 19.51 5.06 -3.76
C TYR A 19 18.52 6.12 -4.28
N LEU A 20 17.90 6.90 -3.39
CA LEU A 20 16.96 7.96 -3.78
C LEU A 20 17.61 8.98 -4.72
N LYS A 21 18.85 9.41 -4.43
CA LYS A 21 19.59 10.31 -5.33
C LYS A 21 19.86 9.66 -6.70
N LYS A 22 20.22 8.38 -6.73
CA LYS A 22 20.51 7.64 -7.98
C LYS A 22 19.31 7.56 -8.93
N ILE A 23 18.09 7.44 -8.40
CA ILE A 23 16.87 7.31 -9.22
C ILE A 23 16.26 8.66 -9.64
N GLY A 24 16.90 9.80 -9.35
CA GLY A 24 16.39 11.13 -9.68
C GLY A 24 15.82 11.92 -8.50
N GLY A 25 16.06 11.48 -7.26
CA GLY A 25 15.70 12.21 -6.05
C GLY A 25 14.21 12.15 -5.71
N LEU A 26 13.76 13.15 -4.95
CA LEU A 26 12.41 13.18 -4.40
C LEU A 26 11.33 13.38 -5.47
N SER A 27 11.59 14.20 -6.49
CA SER A 27 10.64 14.43 -7.58
C SER A 27 10.38 13.15 -8.40
N ALA A 28 11.42 12.37 -8.70
CA ALA A 28 11.25 11.08 -9.36
C ALA A 28 10.48 10.08 -8.48
N MET A 29 10.82 10.02 -7.19
CA MET A 29 10.11 9.15 -6.23
C MET A 29 8.65 9.56 -6.04
N GLN A 30 8.33 10.86 -6.07
CA GLN A 30 6.96 11.36 -6.03
C GLN A 30 6.16 10.84 -7.23
N ALA A 31 6.67 11.03 -8.46
CA ALA A 31 6.00 10.54 -9.66
C ALA A 31 5.78 9.00 -9.61
N ILE A 32 6.78 8.24 -9.15
CA ILE A 32 6.65 6.79 -8.94
C ILE A 32 5.54 6.47 -7.94
N ASN A 33 5.46 7.18 -6.82
CA ASN A 33 4.43 6.93 -5.81
C ASN A 33 3.03 7.33 -6.26
N GLU A 34 2.89 8.42 -7.01
CA GLU A 34 1.63 8.83 -7.65
C GLU A 34 1.14 7.75 -8.63
N ASP A 35 2.02 7.28 -9.51
CA ASP A 35 1.75 6.21 -10.46
C ASP A 35 1.27 4.91 -9.79
N LYS A 36 1.93 4.52 -8.70
CA LYS A 36 1.58 3.32 -7.93
C LYS A 36 0.23 3.49 -7.24
N ALA A 37 0.03 4.59 -6.52
CA ALA A 37 -1.20 4.83 -5.78
C ALA A 37 -2.40 4.94 -6.73
N LYS A 38 -2.20 5.54 -7.91
CA LYS A 38 -3.23 5.66 -8.95
C LYS A 38 -3.81 4.30 -9.34
N VAL A 39 -2.97 3.27 -9.54
CA VAL A 39 -3.42 1.92 -9.91
C VAL A 39 -4.43 1.36 -8.90
N LEU A 40 -4.12 1.48 -7.61
CA LEU A 40 -5.00 0.99 -6.56
C LEU A 40 -6.26 1.86 -6.40
N TYR A 41 -6.12 3.19 -6.47
CA TYR A 41 -7.27 4.08 -6.35
C TYR A 41 -8.23 4.01 -7.54
N ASP A 42 -7.74 3.85 -8.77
CA ASP A 42 -8.58 3.63 -9.95
C ASP A 42 -9.42 2.35 -9.79
N PHE A 43 -8.82 1.29 -9.22
CA PHE A 43 -9.55 0.07 -8.89
C PHE A 43 -10.60 0.31 -7.80
N LEU A 44 -10.24 0.93 -6.68
CA LEU A 44 -11.18 1.22 -5.58
C LEU A 44 -12.32 2.16 -5.99
N ASP A 45 -12.11 3.03 -6.98
CA ASP A 45 -13.13 3.93 -7.50
C ASP A 45 -14.08 3.26 -8.52
N SER A 46 -13.70 2.11 -9.08
CA SER A 46 -14.49 1.37 -10.08
C SER A 46 -15.03 0.02 -9.58
N SER A 47 -14.51 -0.47 -8.46
CA SER A 47 -14.95 -1.70 -7.80
C SER A 47 -16.36 -1.54 -7.21
N LYS A 48 -17.13 -2.63 -7.23
CA LYS A 48 -18.43 -2.73 -6.57
C LYS A 48 -18.30 -3.30 -5.15
N MET A 49 -17.28 -4.13 -4.93
CA MET A 49 -17.02 -4.78 -3.65
C MET A 49 -16.13 -3.93 -2.73
N PHE A 50 -15.11 -3.27 -3.27
CA PHE A 50 -14.12 -2.55 -2.48
C PHE A 50 -14.32 -1.04 -2.59
N ARG A 51 -14.16 -0.33 -1.48
CA ARG A 51 -14.21 1.15 -1.45
C ARG A 51 -13.14 1.74 -0.55
N GLY A 52 -12.52 2.83 -1.00
CA GLY A 52 -11.64 3.63 -0.16
C GLY A 52 -12.41 4.31 0.99
N THR A 53 -11.77 4.47 2.15
CA THR A 53 -12.40 5.10 3.33
C THR A 53 -12.18 6.61 3.44
N VAL A 54 -11.45 7.20 2.48
CA VAL A 54 -11.02 8.60 2.53
C VAL A 54 -11.50 9.35 1.28
N GLU A 55 -11.95 10.60 1.47
CA GLU A 55 -12.30 11.52 0.38
C GLU A 55 -11.14 11.68 -0.62
N LYS A 56 -11.46 11.79 -1.91
CA LYS A 56 -10.47 11.75 -3.00
C LYS A 56 -9.32 12.74 -2.82
N ARG A 57 -9.61 13.97 -2.39
CA ARG A 57 -8.61 15.03 -2.18
C ARG A 57 -7.64 14.81 -1.01
N TYR A 58 -7.97 13.90 -0.08
CA TYR A 58 -7.16 13.62 1.12
C TYR A 58 -6.49 12.23 1.08
N ARG A 59 -6.55 11.56 -0.08
CA ARG A 59 -5.99 10.23 -0.28
C ARG A 59 -4.47 10.23 -0.14
N SER A 60 -3.96 9.32 0.68
CA SER A 60 -2.53 9.13 0.88
C SER A 60 -1.92 8.33 -0.27
N LEU A 61 -0.74 8.74 -0.74
CA LEU A 61 0.06 7.95 -1.68
C LEU A 61 0.75 6.75 -1.03
N MET A 62 0.78 6.69 0.30
CA MET A 62 1.63 5.74 1.04
C MET A 62 0.83 4.67 1.77
N ASN A 63 -0.33 5.02 2.31
CA ASN A 63 -1.17 4.11 3.09
C ASN A 63 -2.60 4.24 2.59
N ILE A 64 -3.07 3.23 1.89
CA ILE A 64 -4.35 3.24 1.21
C ILE A 64 -5.30 2.34 2.01
N PRO A 65 -6.11 2.90 2.94
CA PRO A 65 -7.15 2.15 3.63
C PRO A 65 -8.37 1.96 2.74
N PHE A 66 -8.93 0.76 2.78
CA PHE A 66 -10.15 0.40 2.05
C PHE A 66 -10.91 -0.69 2.81
N VAL A 67 -12.19 -0.83 2.49
CA VAL A 67 -13.11 -1.78 3.12
C VAL A 67 -14.00 -2.40 2.06
N THR A 68 -14.54 -3.56 2.36
CA THR A 68 -15.64 -4.16 1.58
C THR A 68 -17.02 -3.69 2.05
N GLY A 69 -17.10 -3.14 3.26
CA GLY A 69 -18.36 -2.76 3.92
C GLY A 69 -18.93 -3.85 4.82
N ASP A 70 -18.32 -5.03 4.86
CA ASP A 70 -18.65 -6.15 5.75
C ASP A 70 -17.37 -6.69 6.40
N GLU A 71 -17.34 -6.75 7.73
CA GLU A 71 -16.14 -7.18 8.48
C GLU A 71 -15.76 -8.65 8.23
N ALA A 72 -16.75 -9.52 8.02
CA ALA A 72 -16.50 -10.93 7.72
C ALA A 72 -15.94 -11.08 6.30
N LEU A 73 -16.40 -10.26 5.35
CA LEU A 73 -15.83 -10.22 4.01
C LEU A 73 -14.40 -9.64 4.00
N ASP A 74 -14.15 -8.58 4.78
CA ASP A 74 -12.79 -8.06 4.98
C ASP A 74 -11.86 -9.14 5.55
N ALA A 75 -12.31 -9.93 6.52
CA ALA A 75 -11.55 -11.05 7.08
C ALA A 75 -11.27 -12.15 6.04
N LYS A 76 -12.24 -12.46 5.16
CA LYS A 76 -12.06 -13.40 4.05
C LYS A 76 -11.01 -12.90 3.06
N VAL A 77 -11.06 -11.63 2.69
CA VAL A 77 -10.07 -11.00 1.80
C VAL A 77 -8.68 -11.12 2.42
N VAL A 78 -8.51 -10.73 3.69
CA VAL A 78 -7.21 -10.83 4.39
C VAL A 78 -6.67 -12.26 4.39
N ALA A 79 -7.53 -13.26 4.63
CA ALA A 79 -7.13 -14.66 4.60
C ALA A 79 -6.71 -15.11 3.20
N ALA A 80 -7.48 -14.75 2.18
CA ALA A 80 -7.20 -15.10 0.78
C ALA A 80 -5.92 -14.43 0.27
N THR A 81 -5.73 -13.14 0.55
CA THR A 81 -4.52 -12.41 0.16
C THR A 81 -3.29 -13.00 0.85
N LYS A 82 -3.39 -13.35 2.14
CA LYS A 82 -2.29 -13.99 2.87
C LYS A 82 -1.93 -15.35 2.29
N ALA A 83 -2.92 -16.17 1.95
CA ALA A 83 -2.69 -17.46 1.30
C ALA A 83 -2.02 -17.33 -0.08
N ALA A 84 -2.27 -16.21 -0.77
CA ALA A 84 -1.64 -15.88 -2.05
C ALA A 84 -0.27 -15.17 -1.91
N GLY A 85 0.27 -15.03 -0.68
CA GLY A 85 1.58 -14.44 -0.43
C GLY A 85 1.60 -12.92 -0.26
N TYR A 86 0.44 -12.26 -0.16
CA TYR A 86 0.35 -10.85 0.19
C TYR A 86 0.28 -10.67 1.71
N ASP A 87 1.37 -10.18 2.29
CA ASP A 87 1.46 -9.95 3.73
C ASP A 87 1.00 -8.55 4.16
N ASN A 88 0.54 -8.45 5.41
CA ASN A 88 0.26 -7.19 6.13
C ASN A 88 -0.84 -6.29 5.53
N LEU A 89 -1.82 -6.88 4.83
CA LEU A 89 -3.01 -6.17 4.32
C LEU A 89 -4.09 -5.90 5.36
N LYS A 90 -4.04 -6.56 6.52
CA LYS A 90 -5.01 -6.32 7.60
C LYS A 90 -4.89 -4.88 8.09
N GLY A 91 -6.01 -4.15 8.08
CA GLY A 91 -6.09 -2.79 8.58
C GLY A 91 -5.73 -2.66 10.06
N HIS A 92 -5.50 -1.42 10.50
CA HIS A 92 -5.13 -1.16 11.89
C HIS A 92 -6.26 -1.58 12.84
N LYS A 93 -5.93 -2.15 14.01
CA LYS A 93 -6.90 -2.69 14.97
C LYS A 93 -8.01 -1.70 15.37
N SER A 94 -7.70 -0.41 15.41
CA SER A 94 -8.66 0.62 15.80
C SER A 94 -9.67 1.00 14.72
N VAL A 95 -9.44 0.61 13.46
CA VAL A 95 -10.29 1.00 12.32
C VAL A 95 -10.86 -0.23 11.59
N GLY A 96 -10.18 -1.39 11.69
CA GLY A 96 -10.56 -2.58 10.94
C GLY A 96 -10.22 -2.46 9.44
N GLY A 97 -10.91 -3.24 8.62
CA GLY A 97 -10.76 -3.21 7.17
C GLY A 97 -9.41 -3.69 6.64
N LEU A 98 -9.05 -3.14 5.48
CA LEU A 98 -7.85 -3.45 4.73
C LEU A 98 -6.99 -2.20 4.57
N ARG A 99 -5.67 -2.39 4.49
CA ARG A 99 -4.72 -1.31 4.22
C ARG A 99 -3.57 -1.81 3.37
N ALA A 100 -3.42 -1.22 2.19
CA ALA A 100 -2.22 -1.41 1.37
C ALA A 100 -1.20 -0.30 1.66
N SER A 101 0.01 -0.67 2.08
CA SER A 101 1.11 0.26 2.29
C SER A 101 2.06 0.26 1.08
N THR A 102 2.18 1.38 0.39
CA THR A 102 2.87 1.54 -0.90
C THR A 102 4.09 2.45 -0.79
N TYR A 103 4.90 2.27 0.27
CA TYR A 103 6.13 3.05 0.50
C TYR A 103 7.09 3.01 -0.70
N ASN A 104 8.13 3.86 -0.67
CA ASN A 104 9.11 4.00 -1.74
C ASN A 104 9.69 2.67 -2.25
N ALA A 105 9.93 1.72 -1.36
CA ALA A 105 10.50 0.41 -1.70
C ALA A 105 9.47 -0.59 -2.28
N MET A 106 8.17 -0.30 -2.22
CA MET A 106 7.14 -1.13 -2.83
C MET A 106 7.14 -0.90 -4.36
N PRO A 107 7.40 -1.94 -5.18
CA PRO A 107 7.39 -1.83 -6.64
C PRO A 107 5.96 -1.64 -7.19
N LYS A 108 5.82 -1.05 -8.37
CA LYS A 108 4.51 -0.82 -9.02
C LYS A 108 3.86 -2.13 -9.40
N GLU A 109 4.67 -3.10 -9.82
CA GLU A 109 4.28 -4.45 -10.19
C GLU A 109 3.60 -5.17 -9.01
N GLY A 110 4.06 -4.92 -7.77
CA GLY A 110 3.41 -5.47 -6.57
C GLY A 110 2.01 -4.90 -6.34
N VAL A 111 1.81 -3.61 -6.63
CA VAL A 111 0.49 -2.96 -6.54
C VAL A 111 -0.45 -3.47 -7.64
N VAL A 112 0.06 -3.63 -8.87
CA VAL A 112 -0.70 -4.20 -9.99
C VAL A 112 -1.13 -5.63 -9.67
N ALA A 113 -0.20 -6.47 -9.20
CA ALA A 113 -0.50 -7.85 -8.82
C ALA A 113 -1.57 -7.94 -7.73
N LEU A 114 -1.49 -7.07 -6.71
CA LEU A 114 -2.52 -6.98 -5.68
C LEU A 114 -3.88 -6.59 -6.27
N VAL A 115 -3.93 -5.58 -7.14
CA VAL A 115 -5.19 -5.15 -7.78
C VAL A 115 -5.78 -6.27 -8.63
N ASP A 116 -4.97 -6.99 -9.40
CA ASP A 116 -5.44 -8.10 -10.23
C ASP A 116 -5.99 -9.25 -9.37
N PHE A 117 -5.33 -9.53 -8.24
CA PHE A 117 -5.85 -10.48 -7.25
C PHE A 117 -7.20 -10.03 -6.67
N LEU A 118 -7.33 -8.75 -6.27
CA LEU A 118 -8.57 -8.23 -5.69
C LEU A 118 -9.72 -8.20 -6.71
N LYS A 119 -9.44 -7.88 -7.98
CA LYS A 119 -10.43 -7.99 -9.07
C LYS A 119 -10.92 -9.42 -9.26
N LYS A 120 -10.00 -10.39 -9.22
CA LYS A 120 -10.35 -11.82 -9.30
C LYS A 120 -11.20 -12.24 -8.10
N PHE A 121 -10.78 -11.86 -6.89
CA PHE A 121 -11.54 -12.13 -5.68
C PHE A 121 -12.95 -11.53 -5.76
N GLU A 122 -13.08 -10.28 -6.21
CA GLU A 122 -14.38 -9.64 -6.43
C GLU A 122 -15.23 -10.41 -7.43
N ALA A 123 -14.68 -10.87 -8.55
CA ALA A 123 -15.42 -11.63 -9.56
C ALA A 123 -15.91 -13.00 -9.07
N GLU A 124 -15.15 -13.67 -8.21
CA GLU A 124 -15.46 -14.99 -7.66
C GLU A 124 -16.43 -14.94 -6.46
N ASN A 125 -16.62 -13.75 -5.87
CA ASN A 125 -17.42 -13.56 -4.64
C ASN A 125 -18.53 -12.51 -4.84
N LYS A 126 -19.06 -12.37 -6.08
CA LYS A 126 -20.24 -11.56 -6.38
C LYS A 126 -21.53 -12.19 -5.86
#